data_AF-X1GH25-F1
#
_entry.id   AF-X1GH25-F1
#
_cell.length_a   1.000
_cell.length_b   1.000
_cell.length_c   1.000
_cell.angle_alpha   90.00
_cell.angle_beta   90.00
_cell.angle_gamma   90.00
#
_symmetry.space_group_name_H-M   'P 1'
#
loop_
_entity.id
_entity.type
_entity.pdbx_description
1 polymer ?
#
loop_
_entity_poly.entity_id
_entity_poly.type
_entity_poly.pdbx_seq_one_letter_code
_entity_poly.pdbx_strand_id
1 'polypeptide(L)'
;ALIPQVSSFEELLTRLQAAGYEIKPGKYVSCRAPGQERFTRLKTLGADYTEEAIRERIAGRRTKAAKAPREQRGVSLLIDIENSIKAAQSRGYEQWAKIHNLKQAAKTMNFLTENKIEQYADLVSRIEEMAAESGQAADALKNAEKRLADMAVLIKNVST
;
A
#
# COMPACT_ATOMS: atom_id res chain seq x y z
N ALA A 1 17.39 -7.41 -10.54
CA ALA A 1 16.35 -7.24 -11.58
C ALA A 1 16.97 -7.53 -12.94
N LEU A 2 16.29 -8.27 -13.83
CA LEU A 2 16.90 -8.78 -15.07
C LEU A 2 17.09 -7.71 -16.18
N ILE A 3 16.14 -6.79 -16.32
CA ILE A 3 16.13 -5.73 -17.35
C ILE A 3 17.38 -4.82 -17.35
N PRO A 4 17.91 -4.33 -16.21
CA PRO A 4 19.12 -3.48 -16.23
C PRO A 4 20.42 -4.25 -16.53
N GLN A 5 20.38 -5.58 -16.67
CA GLN A 5 21.56 -6.41 -16.89
C GLN A 5 21.70 -6.90 -18.34
N VAL A 6 20.78 -6.50 -19.22
CA VAL A 6 20.72 -6.91 -20.63
C VAL A 6 20.85 -5.69 -21.52
N SER A 7 21.49 -5.86 -22.67
CA SER A 7 21.75 -4.80 -23.65
C SER A 7 20.72 -4.76 -24.77
N SER A 8 19.91 -5.82 -24.93
CA SER A 8 18.84 -5.87 -25.94
C SER A 8 17.60 -6.63 -25.44
N PHE A 9 16.48 -6.41 -26.12
CA PHE A 9 15.24 -7.13 -25.83
C PHE A 9 15.37 -8.62 -26.14
N GLU A 10 16.13 -9.00 -27.17
CA GLU A 10 16.38 -10.39 -27.52
C GLU A 10 17.19 -11.10 -26.43
N GLU A 11 18.22 -10.44 -25.89
CA GLU A 11 19.01 -10.97 -24.78
C GLU A 11 18.14 -11.20 -23.54
N LEU A 12 17.18 -10.31 -23.27
CA LEU A 12 16.20 -10.51 -22.21
C LEU A 12 15.40 -11.81 -22.41
N LEU A 13 14.93 -12.07 -23.63
CA LEU A 13 14.16 -13.28 -23.94
C LEU A 13 15.03 -14.53 -23.78
N THR A 14 16.28 -14.50 -24.25
CA THR A 14 17.21 -15.62 -24.08
C THR A 14 17.48 -15.91 -22.60
N ARG A 15 17.70 -14.88 -21.77
CA ARG A 15 17.89 -15.07 -20.33
C ARG A 15 16.63 -15.58 -19.62
N LEU A 16 15.45 -15.16 -20.07
CA LEU A 16 14.18 -15.70 -19.56
C LEU A 16 14.02 -17.18 -19.93
N GLN A 17 14.37 -17.59 -21.15
CA GLN A 17 14.40 -19.00 -21.54
C GLN A 17 15.40 -19.81 -20.70
N ALA A 18 16.60 -19.28 -20.47
CA ALA A 18 17.59 -19.91 -19.60
C ALA A 18 17.11 -20.05 -18.14
N ALA A 19 16.23 -19.15 -17.69
CA ALA A 19 15.57 -19.23 -16.38
C ALA A 19 14.33 -20.16 -16.36
N GLY A 20 14.07 -20.90 -17.45
CA GLY A 20 12.98 -21.88 -17.55
C GLY A 20 11.64 -21.33 -18.05
N TYR A 21 11.59 -20.09 -18.56
CA TYR A 21 10.37 -19.56 -19.15
C TYR A 21 10.18 -20.03 -20.60
N GLU A 22 8.98 -20.44 -20.95
CA GLU A 22 8.62 -20.66 -22.34
C GLU A 22 8.17 -19.36 -22.98
N ILE A 23 8.75 -19.03 -24.14
CA ILE A 23 8.48 -17.78 -24.85
C ILE A 23 7.89 -18.10 -26.22
N LYS A 24 6.74 -17.50 -26.51
CA LYS A 24 6.11 -17.53 -27.82
C LYS A 24 6.25 -16.16 -28.50
N PRO A 25 7.09 -16.04 -29.54
CA PRO A 25 7.13 -14.84 -30.35
C PRO A 25 5.86 -14.73 -31.21
N GLY A 26 5.42 -13.49 -31.45
CA GLY A 26 4.24 -13.15 -32.24
C GLY A 26 4.02 -11.65 -32.20
N LYS A 27 2.86 -11.14 -32.66
CA LYS A 27 2.55 -9.70 -32.59
C LYS A 27 2.72 -9.11 -31.17
N TYR A 28 2.47 -9.94 -30.15
CA TYR A 28 2.81 -9.63 -28.76
C TYR A 28 3.52 -10.83 -28.15
N VAL A 29 4.75 -10.64 -27.67
CA VAL A 29 5.50 -11.69 -26.99
C VAL A 29 4.70 -12.20 -25.78
N SER A 30 4.59 -13.52 -25.69
CA SER A 30 3.93 -14.21 -24.59
C SER A 30 4.91 -15.10 -23.85
N CYS A 31 4.90 -15.03 -22.52
CA CYS A 31 5.77 -15.82 -21.66
C CYS A 31 4.93 -16.73 -20.75
N ARG A 32 5.47 -17.91 -20.42
CA ARG A 32 4.88 -18.85 -19.46
C ARG A 32 5.95 -19.25 -18.46
N ALA A 33 5.68 -19.04 -17.18
CA ALA A 33 6.56 -19.48 -16.10
C ALA A 33 6.46 -21.00 -15.90
N PRO A 34 7.51 -21.66 -15.35
CA PRO A 34 7.39 -23.04 -14.87
C PRO A 34 6.19 -23.21 -13.93
N GLY A 35 5.35 -24.20 -14.19
CA GLY A 35 4.14 -24.48 -13.39
C GLY A 35 2.92 -23.60 -13.72
N GLN A 36 3.02 -22.65 -14.66
CA GLN A 36 1.87 -21.87 -15.12
C GLN A 36 1.13 -22.60 -16.25
N GLU A 37 -0.19 -22.75 -16.13
CA GLU A 37 -1.01 -23.44 -17.15
C GLU A 37 -1.10 -22.68 -18.48
N ARG A 38 -1.16 -21.35 -18.45
CA ARG A 38 -1.45 -20.52 -19.63
C ARG A 38 -0.35 -19.50 -19.90
N PHE A 39 -0.15 -19.20 -21.18
CA PHE A 39 0.73 -18.11 -21.62
C PHE A 39 0.14 -16.75 -21.22
N THR A 40 1.01 -15.85 -20.74
CA THR A 40 0.65 -14.47 -20.43
C THR A 40 1.35 -13.54 -21.42
N ARG A 41 0.59 -12.62 -22.03
CA ARG A 41 1.15 -11.62 -22.95
C ARG A 41 1.89 -10.56 -22.15
N LEU A 42 3.06 -10.12 -22.60
CA LEU A 42 3.81 -9.06 -21.93
C LEU A 42 2.98 -7.78 -21.77
N LYS A 43 2.20 -7.41 -22.79
CA LYS A 43 1.32 -6.22 -22.77
C LYS A 43 0.25 -6.23 -21.68
N THR A 44 -0.14 -7.40 -21.15
CA THR A 44 -1.17 -7.50 -20.11
C THR A 44 -0.60 -7.42 -18.70
N LEU A 45 0.73 -7.48 -18.57
CA LEU A 45 1.42 -7.34 -17.27
C LEU A 45 1.46 -5.88 -16.78
N GLY A 46 1.18 -4.93 -17.66
CA GLY A 46 1.08 -3.50 -17.37
C GLY A 46 1.92 -2.63 -18.31
N ALA A 47 1.74 -1.32 -18.19
CA ALA A 47 2.35 -0.33 -19.09
C ALA A 47 3.89 -0.31 -19.07
N ASP A 48 4.52 -0.85 -18.01
CA ASP A 48 5.98 -0.92 -17.87
C ASP A 48 6.60 -2.22 -18.40
N TYR A 49 5.76 -3.11 -18.94
CA TYR A 49 6.14 -4.43 -19.43
C TYR A 49 5.74 -4.66 -20.89
N THR A 50 5.33 -3.62 -21.62
CA THR A 50 5.23 -3.72 -23.08
C THR A 50 6.62 -3.84 -23.69
N GLU A 51 6.71 -4.37 -24.91
CA GLU A 51 7.99 -4.54 -25.61
C GLU A 51 8.71 -3.19 -25.78
N GLU A 52 7.95 -2.16 -26.14
CA GLU A 52 8.46 -0.79 -26.30
C GLU A 52 8.97 -0.25 -24.96
N ALA A 53 8.20 -0.40 -23.89
CA ALA A 53 8.59 0.05 -22.55
C ALA A 53 9.85 -0.66 -22.04
N ILE A 54 9.98 -1.97 -22.31
CA ILE A 54 11.17 -2.74 -21.94
C ILE A 54 12.38 -2.27 -22.76
N ARG A 55 12.23 -2.06 -24.07
CA ARG A 55 13.30 -1.53 -24.94
C ARG A 55 13.77 -0.15 -24.49
N GLU A 56 12.85 0.75 -24.15
CA GLU A 56 13.18 2.07 -23.60
C GLU A 56 13.93 1.98 -22.27
N ARG A 57 13.55 1.04 -21.41
CA ARG A 57 14.23 0.79 -20.12
C ARG A 57 15.63 0.22 -20.29
N ILE A 58 15.83 -0.67 -21.25
CA ILE A 58 17.17 -1.20 -21.61
C ILE A 58 18.04 -0.07 -22.17
N ALA A 59 17.47 0.80 -23.00
CA ALA A 59 18.15 1.97 -23.54
C ALA A 59 18.33 3.12 -22.52
N GLY A 60 17.91 2.95 -21.26
CA GLY A 60 18.00 3.96 -20.21
C GLY A 60 17.08 5.18 -20.39
N ARG A 61 16.19 5.17 -21.38
CA ARG A 61 15.28 6.28 -21.72
C ARG A 61 14.01 6.33 -20.86
N ARG A 62 13.76 5.28 -20.09
CA ARG A 62 12.59 5.18 -19.21
C ARG A 62 12.96 4.51 -17.89
N THR A 63 12.50 5.09 -16.79
CA THR A 63 12.57 4.49 -15.46
C THR A 63 11.20 3.92 -15.09
N LYS A 64 11.15 2.79 -14.37
CA LYS A 64 9.89 2.28 -13.81
C LYS A 64 9.36 3.36 -12.86
N ALA A 65 8.14 3.84 -13.07
CA ALA A 65 7.51 4.73 -12.10
C ALA A 65 7.41 3.98 -10.76
N ALA A 66 8.05 4.52 -9.73
CA ALA A 66 7.83 4.02 -8.38
C ALA A 66 6.33 4.21 -8.11
N LYS A 67 5.60 3.12 -7.85
CA LYS A 67 4.24 3.27 -7.35
C LYS A 67 4.37 4.01 -6.03
N ALA A 68 3.74 5.18 -5.93
CA ALA A 68 3.65 5.90 -4.67
C ALA A 68 3.25 4.90 -3.58
N PRO A 69 3.92 4.92 -2.41
CA PRO A 69 3.50 4.10 -1.28
C PRO A 69 2.02 4.37 -1.07
N ARG A 70 1.19 3.35 -1.31
CA ARG A 70 -0.22 3.48 -0.97
C ARG A 70 -0.26 3.53 0.54
N GLU A 71 -0.79 4.63 1.07
CA GLU A 71 -1.04 4.79 2.49
C GLU A 71 -1.81 3.57 2.97
N GLN A 72 -1.15 2.73 3.77
CA GLN A 72 -1.80 1.61 4.42
C GLN A 72 -2.55 2.16 5.60
N ARG A 73 -3.74 2.71 5.35
CA ARG A 73 -4.69 3.00 6.42
C ARG A 73 -4.96 1.69 7.15
N GLY A 74 -4.90 1.74 8.48
CA GLY A 74 -5.01 0.57 9.36
C GLY A 74 -6.39 -0.08 9.32
N VAL A 75 -7.11 -0.06 10.43
CA VAL A 75 -8.49 -0.56 10.50
C VAL A 75 -9.42 0.43 9.81
N SER A 76 -10.33 -0.08 8.96
CA SER A 76 -11.34 0.71 8.26
C SER A 76 -12.71 0.06 8.41
N LEU A 77 -13.77 0.88 8.31
CA LEU A 77 -15.14 0.38 8.28
C LEU A 77 -15.38 -0.49 7.04
N LEU A 78 -16.23 -1.50 7.24
CA LEU A 78 -16.73 -2.37 6.17
C LEU A 78 -17.71 -1.60 5.28
N ILE A 79 -17.80 -2.02 4.02
CA ILE A 79 -18.81 -1.50 3.10
C ILE A 79 -20.14 -2.12 3.48
N ASP A 80 -21.15 -1.29 3.73
CA ASP A 80 -22.53 -1.75 3.81
C ASP A 80 -23.00 -2.13 2.39
N ILE A 81 -22.99 -3.43 2.11
CA ILE A 81 -23.34 -3.96 0.79
C ILE A 81 -24.84 -3.82 0.54
N GLU A 82 -25.66 -3.94 1.59
CA GLU A 82 -27.13 -3.91 1.49
C GLU A 82 -27.61 -2.51 1.09
N ASN A 83 -27.02 -1.47 1.67
CA ASN A 83 -27.38 -0.08 1.38
C ASN A 83 -26.52 0.58 0.30
N SER A 84 -25.61 -0.16 -0.34
CA SER A 84 -24.74 0.40 -1.39
C SER A 84 -25.42 0.39 -2.75
N ILE A 85 -25.75 1.58 -3.25
CA ILE A 85 -26.26 1.79 -4.63
C ILE A 85 -25.35 1.12 -5.68
N LYS A 86 -24.03 1.19 -5.47
CA LYS A 86 -23.05 0.58 -6.38
C LYS A 86 -23.11 -0.94 -6.36
N ALA A 87 -23.34 -1.55 -5.20
CA ALA A 87 -23.50 -2.99 -5.07
C ALA A 87 -24.82 -3.44 -5.71
N ALA A 88 -25.91 -2.69 -5.50
CA ALA A 88 -27.20 -2.96 -6.13
C ALA A 88 -27.13 -2.89 -7.67
N GLN A 89 -26.36 -1.95 -8.23
CA GLN A 89 -26.26 -1.74 -9.67
C GLN A 89 -25.22 -2.63 -10.36
N SER A 90 -24.26 -3.20 -9.63
CA SER A 90 -23.15 -3.95 -10.22
C SER A 90 -22.77 -5.18 -9.42
N ARG A 91 -23.05 -6.35 -9.99
CA ARG A 91 -22.64 -7.66 -9.45
C ARG A 91 -21.12 -7.77 -9.26
N GLY A 92 -20.35 -7.17 -10.16
CA GLY A 92 -18.89 -7.13 -10.04
C GLY A 92 -18.43 -6.30 -8.84
N TYR A 93 -19.09 -5.17 -8.58
CA TYR A 93 -18.83 -4.36 -7.40
C TYR A 93 -19.25 -5.07 -6.11
N GLU A 94 -20.41 -5.74 -6.12
CA GLU A 94 -20.89 -6.53 -4.98
C GLU A 94 -19.87 -7.63 -4.60
N GLN A 95 -19.38 -8.40 -5.58
CA GLN A 95 -18.36 -9.43 -5.34
C GLN A 95 -17.04 -8.84 -4.84
N TRP A 96 -16.62 -7.70 -5.42
CA TRP A 96 -15.45 -6.99 -4.94
C TRP A 96 -15.61 -6.52 -3.49
N ALA A 97 -16.78 -5.96 -3.14
CA ALA A 97 -17.09 -5.49 -1.78
C ALA A 97 -17.09 -6.64 -0.76
N LYS A 98 -17.61 -7.83 -1.12
CA LYS A 98 -17.54 -9.03 -0.27
C LYS A 98 -16.09 -9.43 0.04
N ILE A 99 -15.26 -9.54 -1.00
CA ILE A 99 -13.83 -9.90 -0.84
C ILE A 99 -13.10 -8.81 -0.05
N HIS A 100 -13.39 -7.54 -0.32
CA HIS A 100 -12.81 -6.41 0.39
C HIS A 100 -13.17 -6.45 1.88
N ASN A 101 -14.45 -6.61 2.21
CA ASN A 101 -14.92 -6.67 3.59
C ASN A 101 -14.31 -7.84 4.36
N LEU A 102 -14.18 -9.03 3.74
CA LEU A 102 -13.49 -10.16 4.37
C LEU A 102 -12.03 -9.83 4.70
N LYS A 103 -11.31 -9.20 3.78
CA LYS A 103 -9.93 -8.77 4.03
C LYS A 103 -9.84 -7.72 5.14
N GLN A 104 -10.79 -6.80 5.19
CA GLN A 104 -10.84 -5.78 6.26
C GLN A 104 -11.19 -6.40 7.61
N ALA A 105 -12.17 -7.30 7.67
CA ALA A 105 -12.54 -8.00 8.89
C ALA A 105 -11.37 -8.81 9.46
N ALA A 106 -10.60 -9.50 8.59
CA ALA A 106 -9.39 -10.22 9.02
C ALA A 106 -8.32 -9.26 9.57
N LYS A 107 -8.12 -8.09 8.95
CA LYS A 107 -7.21 -7.07 9.48
C LYS A 107 -7.67 -6.52 10.82
N THR A 108 -8.96 -6.22 10.97
CA THR A 108 -9.56 -5.78 12.23
C THR A 108 -9.35 -6.83 13.32
N MET A 109 -9.61 -8.09 13.02
CA MET A 109 -9.39 -9.18 13.97
C MET A 109 -7.94 -9.29 14.40
N ASN A 110 -6.99 -9.21 13.46
CA ASN A 110 -5.55 -9.21 13.78
C ASN A 110 -5.19 -8.03 14.68
N PHE A 111 -5.66 -6.82 14.35
CA PHE A 111 -5.40 -5.62 15.15
C PHE A 111 -5.94 -5.77 16.59
N LEU A 112 -7.19 -6.24 16.73
CA LEU A 112 -7.79 -6.47 18.05
C LEU A 112 -6.99 -7.49 18.85
N THR A 113 -6.59 -8.59 18.23
CA THR A 113 -5.78 -9.65 18.86
C THR A 113 -4.41 -9.13 19.30
N GLU A 114 -3.69 -8.44 18.41
CA GLU A 114 -2.36 -7.87 18.67
C GLU A 114 -2.38 -6.84 19.82
N ASN A 115 -3.48 -6.09 19.97
CA ASN A 115 -3.64 -5.08 21.01
C ASN A 115 -4.33 -5.62 22.28
N LYS A 116 -4.65 -6.93 22.33
CA LYS A 116 -5.34 -7.61 23.43
C LYS A 116 -6.71 -6.99 23.74
N ILE A 117 -7.46 -6.66 22.69
CA ILE A 117 -8.83 -6.16 22.77
C ILE A 117 -9.76 -7.32 22.42
N GLU A 118 -9.93 -8.25 23.35
CA GLU A 118 -10.70 -9.48 23.13
C GLU A 118 -12.16 -9.33 23.59
N GLN A 119 -12.37 -8.51 24.62
CA GLN A 119 -13.67 -8.22 25.21
C GLN A 119 -13.99 -6.73 25.14
N TYR A 120 -15.28 -6.40 25.25
CA TYR A 120 -15.70 -5.00 25.31
C TYR A 120 -15.08 -4.24 26.49
N ALA A 121 -14.89 -4.91 27.63
CA ALA A 121 -14.22 -4.31 28.79
C ALA A 121 -12.77 -3.91 28.48
N ASP A 122 -12.04 -4.71 27.70
CA ASP A 122 -10.67 -4.39 27.28
C ASP A 122 -10.66 -3.13 26.40
N LEU A 123 -11.65 -2.99 25.51
CA LEU A 123 -11.81 -1.82 24.67
C LEU A 123 -12.05 -0.56 25.52
N VAL A 124 -12.94 -0.63 26.50
CA VAL A 124 -13.22 0.49 27.42
C VAL A 124 -11.95 0.86 28.20
N SER A 125 -11.24 -0.13 28.75
CA SER A 125 -9.97 0.09 29.46
C SER A 125 -8.95 0.80 28.57
N ARG A 126 -8.80 0.39 27.30
CA ARG A 126 -7.90 1.05 26.35
C ARG A 126 -8.30 2.48 26.02
N ILE A 127 -9.60 2.75 25.94
CA ILE A 127 -10.10 4.12 25.72
C ILE A 127 -9.77 5.00 26.93
N GLU A 128 -9.98 4.49 28.14
CA GLU A 128 -9.68 5.21 29.37
C GLU A 128 -8.18 5.49 29.52
N GLU A 129 -7.32 4.49 29.26
CA GLU A 129 -5.86 4.65 29.23
C GLU A 129 -5.44 5.73 28.24
N MET A 130 -5.88 5.66 26.97
CA MET A 130 -5.56 6.67 25.96
C MET A 130 -6.09 8.05 26.33
N ALA A 131 -7.28 8.15 26.93
CA ALA A 131 -7.84 9.42 27.37
C ALA A 131 -7.01 10.04 28.50
N ALA A 132 -6.55 9.23 29.45
CA ALA A 132 -5.67 9.67 30.53
C ALA A 132 -4.31 10.14 30.00
N GLU A 133 -3.68 9.36 29.12
CA GLU A 133 -2.41 9.72 28.48
C GLU A 133 -2.54 11.02 27.66
N SER A 134 -3.62 11.16 26.89
CA SER A 134 -3.93 12.37 26.13
C SER A 134 -4.10 13.59 27.05
N GLY A 135 -4.81 13.42 28.16
CA GLY A 135 -4.97 14.47 29.18
C GLY A 135 -3.62 14.92 29.76
N GLN A 136 -2.76 13.97 30.14
CA GLN A 136 -1.41 14.27 30.64
C GLN A 136 -0.55 14.99 29.60
N ALA A 137 -0.62 14.56 28.33
CA ALA A 137 0.10 15.21 27.24
C ALA A 137 -0.39 16.65 27.02
N ALA A 138 -1.70 16.90 27.10
CA ALA A 138 -2.28 18.23 26.98
C ALA A 138 -1.84 19.16 28.13
N ASP A 139 -1.79 18.66 29.36
CA ASP A 139 -1.29 19.42 30.51
C ASP A 139 0.21 19.74 30.39
N ALA A 140 1.00 18.77 29.92
CA ALA A 140 2.42 18.97 29.66
C ALA A 140 2.65 20.04 28.58
N LEU A 141 1.87 20.00 27.49
CA LEU A 141 1.91 21.00 26.42
C LEU A 141 1.59 22.40 26.97
N LYS A 142 0.50 22.54 27.73
CA LYS A 142 0.09 23.80 28.35
C LYS A 142 1.17 24.37 29.28
N ASN A 143 1.84 23.51 30.03
CA ASN A 143 2.95 23.93 30.89
C ASN A 143 4.18 24.38 30.09
N ALA A 144 4.49 23.72 28.98
CA ALA A 144 5.56 24.14 28.08
C ALA A 144 5.24 25.49 27.41
N GLU A 145 4.01 25.68 26.95
CA GLU A 145 3.53 26.96 26.38
C GLU A 145 3.66 28.12 27.36
N LYS A 146 3.29 27.91 28.64
CA LYS A 146 3.48 28.92 29.70
C LYS A 146 4.94 29.31 29.88
N ARG A 147 5.85 28.32 29.97
CA ARG A 147 7.29 28.57 30.11
C ARG A 147 7.85 29.35 28.93
N LEU A 148 7.42 29.03 27.71
CA LEU A 148 7.82 29.77 26.51
C LEU A 148 7.33 31.22 26.55
N ALA A 149 6.10 31.47 27.01
CA ALA A 149 5.58 32.83 27.18
C ALA A 149 6.37 33.63 28.23
N ASP A 150 6.68 33.03 29.38
CA ASP A 150 7.47 33.66 30.43
C ASP A 150 8.89 34.00 29.95
N MET A 151 9.52 33.06 29.22
CA MET A 151 10.84 33.29 28.60
C MET A 151 10.81 34.42 27.58
N ALA A 152 9.75 34.53 26.77
CA ALA A 152 9.60 35.63 25.81
C ALA A 152 9.52 37.00 26.51
N VAL A 153 8.85 37.08 27.66
CA VAL A 153 8.82 38.30 28.49
C VAL A 153 10.21 38.62 29.06
N LEU A 154 10.91 37.63 29.60
CA LEU A 154 12.26 37.81 30.13
C LEU A 154 13.25 38.30 29.06
N ILE A 155 13.21 37.70 27.87
CA ILE A 155 14.04 38.12 26.73
C ILE A 155 13.77 39.59 26.42
N LYS A 156 12.49 40.00 26.33
CA LYS A 156 12.12 41.39 26.07
C LYS A 156 12.75 42.34 27.10
N ASN A 157 12.64 42.02 28.38
CA ASN A 157 13.12 42.87 29.47
C ASN A 157 14.67 42.95 29.55
N VAL A 158 15.39 41.91 29.12
CA VAL A 158 16.87 41.90 29.09
C VAL A 158 17.42 42.56 27.81
N SER A 159 16.63 42.61 26.74
CA SER A 159 17.00 43.22 25.46
C SER A 159 16.77 44.74 25.41
N THR A 160 16.26 45.35 26.49
CA THR A 160 16.00 46.80 26.61
C THR A 160 17.08 47.44 27.45
#